data_AF-A0A831PPG3-F1
#
_entry.id   AF-A0A831PPG3-F1
#
_cell.length_a   1.000
_cell.length_b   1.000
_cell.length_c   1.000
_cell.angle_alpha   90.00
_cell.angle_beta   90.00
_cell.angle_gamma   90.00
#
_symmetry.space_group_name_H-M   'P 1'
#
loop_
_entity.id
_entity.type
_entity.pdbx_description
1 polymer ?
#
loop_
_entity_poly.entity_id
_entity_poly.type
_entity_poly.pdbx_seq_one_letter_code
_entity_poly.pdbx_strand_id
1 'polypeptide(L)' 'MHLLFGIGNPLRGDDGAGNHVARHLSADGWMAVDCGTAP' A
#
# COMPACT_ATOMS: atom_id res chain seq x y z
N MET A 1 8.07 -6.45 -14.30
CA MET A 1 7.15 -6.80 -13.19
C MET A 1 7.73 -6.18 -11.94
N HIS A 2 6.97 -5.29 -11.29
CA HIS A 2 7.34 -4.57 -10.09
C HIS A 2 6.36 -4.89 -8.98
N LEU A 3 6.85 -4.96 -7.75
CA LEU A 3 6.04 -5.24 -6.58
C LEU A 3 6.03 -3.99 -5.69
N LEU A 4 4.85 -3.64 -5.18
CA LEU A 4 4.68 -2.62 -4.15
C LEU A 4 3.97 -3.24 -2.95
N PHE A 5 4.54 -3.04 -1.77
CA PHE A 5 3.94 -3.43 -0.50
C PHE A 5 3.62 -2.17 0.30
N GLY A 6 2.34 -1.86 0.44
CA GLY A 6 1.88 -0.75 1.26
C GLY A 6 1.73 -1.18 2.70
N ILE A 7 2.51 -0.60 3.60
CA ILE A 7 2.42 -0.82 5.04
C ILE A 7 1.93 0.46 5.70
N GLY A 8 1.06 0.31 6.70
CA GLY A 8 0.54 1.41 7.47
C GLY A 8 -0.68 1.05 8.30
N ASN A 9 -1.14 2.00 9.10
CA ASN A 9 -2.38 1.87 9.85
C ASN A 9 -3.39 2.96 9.44
N PRO A 10 -4.43 2.63 8.65
CA PRO A 10 -5.44 3.59 8.22
C PRO A 10 -6.22 4.27 9.35
N LEU A 11 -6.14 3.73 10.58
CA LEU A 11 -6.79 4.29 11.77
C LEU A 11 -5.85 5.21 12.58
N ARG A 12 -4.60 5.40 12.17
CA ARG A 12 -3.61 6.25 12.85
C ARG A 12 -3.20 7.45 11.99
N GLY A 13 -4.16 8.09 11.34
CA GLY A 13 -3.94 9.27 10.52
C GLY A 13 -3.00 8.99 9.35
N ASP A 14 -1.94 9.79 9.22
CA ASP A 14 -1.00 9.73 8.09
C ASP A 14 -0.19 8.43 8.03
N ASP A 15 -0.15 7.65 9.12
CA ASP A 15 0.42 6.30 9.14
C ASP A 15 -0.25 5.37 8.10
N GLY A 16 -1.47 5.68 7.66
CA GLY A 16 -2.19 4.95 6.60
C GLY A 16 -1.75 5.25 5.16
N ALA A 17 -0.75 6.12 4.95
CA ALA A 17 -0.31 6.54 3.61
C ALA A 17 0.12 5.36 2.72
N GLY A 18 0.85 4.38 3.28
CA GLY A 18 1.27 3.20 2.53
C GLY A 18 0.09 2.34 2.05
N ASN A 19 -0.90 2.10 2.92
CA ASN A 19 -2.13 1.38 2.53
C ASN A 19 -2.90 2.16 1.46
N HIS A 20 -2.97 3.49 1.59
CA HIS A 20 -3.63 4.33 0.60
C HIS A 20 -2.98 4.20 -0.77
N VAL A 21 -1.65 4.30 -0.87
CA VAL A 21 -0.94 4.11 -2.14
C VAL A 21 -1.16 2.70 -2.70
N ALA A 22 -1.04 1.65 -1.89
CA ALA A 22 -1.22 0.28 -2.38
C ALA A 22 -2.64 -0.01 -2.91
N ARG A 23 -3.67 0.60 -2.31
CA ARG A 23 -5.07 0.45 -2.76
C ARG A 23 -5.39 1.19 -4.05
N HIS A 24 -4.67 2.27 -4.36
CA HIS A 24 -4.98 3.16 -5.48
C HIS A 24 -3.96 3.10 -6.61
N LEU A 25 -2.81 2.43 -6.42
CA LEU A 25 -1.84 2.25 -7.49
C LEU A 25 -2.42 1.34 -8.58
N SER A 26 -2.68 1.94 -9.74
CA SER A 26 -2.97 1.23 -10.98
C SER A 26 -1.97 1.70 -12.02
N ALA A 27 -0.98 0.85 -12.30
CA ALA A 27 0.07 1.13 -13.27
C ALA A 27 0.52 -0.17 -13.94
N ASP A 28 0.78 -0.11 -15.24
CA ASP A 28 1.19 -1.28 -16.01
C ASP A 28 2.47 -1.90 -15.44
N GLY A 29 2.45 -3.23 -15.30
CA GLY A 29 3.58 -3.99 -14.78
C GLY A 29 3.79 -3.93 -13.26
N TRP A 30 2.92 -3.26 -12.51
CA TRP A 30 2.93 -3.25 -11.05
C TRP A 30 1.89 -4.21 -10.45
N MET A 31 2.31 -4.94 -9.41
CA MET A 31 1.42 -5.65 -8.50
C MET A 31 1.53 -5.01 -7.12
N ALA A 32 0.46 -4.36 -6.67
CA ALA A 32 0.39 -3.72 -5.36
C ALA A 32 -0.31 -4.63 -4.34
N VAL A 33 0.23 -4.72 -3.14
CA VAL A 33 -0.31 -5.48 -2.01
C VAL A 33 -0.45 -4.54 -0.81
N ASP A 34 -1.65 -4.46 -0.24
CA ASP A 34 -1.87 -3.81 1.04
C ASP A 34 -1.57 -4.80 2.18
N CYS A 35 -0.52 -4.54 2.94
CA CYS A 35 -0.07 -5.39 4.04
C CYS A 35 -0.73 -5.01 5.38
N GLY A 36 -1.54 -3.95 5.45
CA GLY A 36 -2.00 -3.46 6.75
C GLY A 36 -0.80 -3.00 7.60
N THR A 37 -0.78 -3.37 8.88
CA THR A 37 0.20 -2.84 9.85
C THR A 37 1.55 -3.57 9.87
N ALA A 38 1.70 -4.67 9.14
CA ALA A 38 2.93 -5.47 9.07
C ALA A 38 2.97 -6.24 7.74
N PRO A 39 4.16 -6.50 7.15
CA PRO A 39 4.28 -7.18 5.87
C PRO A 39 3.80 -8.64 5.88
#